data_AF-A0AB33VGI1-F1
#
_entry.id   AF-A0AB33VGI1-F1
#
_cell.length_a   1.000
_cell.length_b   1.000
_cell.length_c   1.000
_cell.angle_alpha   90.00
_cell.angle_beta   90.00
_cell.angle_gamma   90.00
#
_symmetry.space_group_name_H-M   'P 1'
#
loop_
_entity.id
_entity.type
_entity.pdbx_description
1 polymer ?
#
loop_
_entity_poly.entity_id
_entity_poly.type
_entity_poly.pdbx_seq_one_letter_code
_entity_poly.pdbx_strand_id
1 'polypeptide(L)'
;MQLEAARIEAALPKGCRIVALDERGKDLTTAALADALTGWQRESGDVAFIIGGADGLDPALKARAHMLMRLSSLTLPHGMVRVLLAEQLYRAWSITQNHPYHRV
;
A
#
# COMPACT_ATOMS: atom_id res chain seq x y z
N MET A 1 -3.03 -16.79 -10.30
CA MET A 1 -2.90 -16.35 -8.89
C MET A 1 -1.74 -17.01 -8.16
N GLN A 2 -1.68 -18.33 -7.93
CA GLN A 2 -0.57 -18.96 -7.15
C GLN A 2 0.84 -18.70 -7.71
N LEU A 3 1.04 -18.77 -9.04
CA LEU A 3 2.34 -18.45 -9.67
C LEU A 3 2.73 -16.98 -9.51
N GLU A 4 1.75 -16.07 -9.48
CA GLU A 4 1.98 -14.65 -9.25
C GLU A 4 2.31 -14.39 -7.78
N ALA A 5 1.59 -15.03 -6.85
CA ALA A 5 1.88 -14.98 -5.43
C ALA A 5 3.31 -15.42 -5.12
N ALA A 6 3.75 -16.55 -5.69
CA ALA A 6 5.14 -17.02 -5.51
C ALA A 6 6.18 -16.01 -6.01
N ARG A 7 5.92 -15.34 -7.15
CA ARG A 7 6.81 -14.28 -7.67
C ARG A 7 6.83 -13.05 -6.78
N ILE A 8 5.67 -12.63 -6.28
CA ILE A 8 5.58 -11.51 -5.34
C ILE A 8 6.34 -11.85 -4.07
N GLU A 9 6.08 -13.01 -3.48
CA GLU A 9 6.75 -13.45 -2.24
C GLU A 9 8.26 -13.54 -2.39
N ALA A 10 8.76 -14.02 -3.53
CA ALA A 10 10.19 -14.06 -3.82
C ALA A 10 10.83 -12.67 -3.93
N ALA A 11 10.06 -11.63 -4.26
CA ALA A 11 10.53 -10.25 -4.38
C ALA A 11 10.42 -9.45 -3.06
N LEU A 12 9.73 -9.96 -2.04
CA LEU A 12 9.55 -9.25 -0.78
C LEU A 12 10.86 -9.25 0.04
N PRO A 13 11.31 -8.09 0.55
CA PRO A 13 12.40 -8.04 1.52
C PRO A 13 12.05 -8.87 2.76
N LYS A 14 13.07 -9.52 3.36
CA LYS A 14 12.87 -10.34 4.56
C LYS A 14 12.40 -9.46 5.72
N GLY A 15 11.32 -9.87 6.38
CA GLY A 15 10.78 -9.18 7.56
C GLY A 15 10.11 -7.84 7.25
N CYS A 16 9.90 -7.49 5.98
CA CYS A 16 9.20 -6.25 5.64
C CYS A 16 7.74 -6.26 6.10
N ARG A 17 7.22 -5.08 6.37
CA ARG A 17 5.80 -4.85 6.58
C ARG A 17 5.09 -4.92 5.22
N ILE A 18 4.11 -5.82 5.12
CA ILE A 18 3.32 -6.02 3.92
C ILE A 18 2.04 -5.19 3.98
N VAL A 19 1.84 -4.28 3.03
CA VAL A 19 0.59 -3.55 2.81
C VAL A 19 0.02 -3.97 1.45
N ALA A 20 -1.08 -4.72 1.45
CA ALA A 20 -1.70 -5.19 0.22
C ALA A 20 -2.87 -4.27 -0.17
N LEU A 21 -2.93 -3.90 -1.46
CA LEU A 21 -3.99 -3.07 -2.01
C LEU A 21 -5.19 -3.96 -2.34
N ASP A 22 -6.34 -3.66 -1.75
CA ASP A 22 -7.59 -4.41 -1.93
C ASP A 22 -8.80 -3.47 -1.76
N GLU A 23 -9.81 -3.61 -2.59
CA GLU A 23 -11.05 -2.79 -2.56
C GLU A 23 -11.84 -2.94 -1.25
N ARG A 24 -11.60 -4.02 -0.49
CA ARG A 24 -12.19 -4.30 0.82
C ARG A 24 -11.26 -3.92 1.98
N GLY A 25 -10.13 -3.29 1.67
CA GLY A 25 -9.17 -2.81 2.66
C GLY A 25 -9.68 -1.62 3.47
N LYS A 26 -8.86 -1.18 4.42
CA LYS A 26 -9.12 0.02 5.22
C LYS A 26 -9.15 1.24 4.30
N ASP A 27 -10.15 2.09 4.51
CA ASP A 27 -10.29 3.37 3.83
C ASP A 27 -9.53 4.43 4.63
N LEU A 28 -8.34 4.79 4.15
CA LEU A 28 -7.49 5.75 4.83
C LEU A 28 -7.66 7.15 4.23
N THR A 29 -7.79 8.15 5.09
CA THR A 29 -7.53 9.53 4.69
C THR A 29 -6.03 9.74 4.47
N THR A 30 -5.65 10.79 3.74
CA THR A 30 -4.25 11.16 3.55
C THR A 30 -3.52 11.38 4.88
N ALA A 31 -4.20 11.99 5.87
CA ALA A 31 -3.65 12.20 7.21
C ALA A 31 -3.39 10.87 7.94
N ALA A 32 -4.34 9.93 7.88
CA ALA A 32 -4.17 8.61 8.47
C ALA A 32 -3.04 7.81 7.79
N LEU A 33 -2.85 7.97 6.47
CA LEU A 33 -1.71 7.39 5.77
C LEU A 33 -0.39 8.03 6.23
N ALA A 34 -0.33 9.35 6.42
CA ALA A 34 0.85 10.04 6.93
C ALA A 34 1.23 9.60 8.36
N ASP A 35 0.23 9.40 9.22
CA ASP A 35 0.43 8.86 10.57
C ASP A 35 0.97 7.42 10.51
N ALA A 36 0.42 6.59 9.63
CA ALA A 36 0.91 5.23 9.42
C ALA A 36 2.36 5.20 8.92
N LEU A 37 2.71 6.04 7.94
CA LEU A 37 4.09 6.18 7.45
C LEU A 37 5.05 6.57 8.58
N THR A 38 4.66 7.54 9.42
CA THR A 38 5.45 7.98 10.57
C THR A 38 5.63 6.85 11.59
N GLY A 39 4.59 6.06 11.84
CA GLY A 39 4.65 4.88 12.70
C GLY A 39 5.63 3.83 12.16
N TRP A 40 5.52 3.49 10.88
CA TRP A 40 6.39 2.50 10.24
C TRP A 40 7.86 2.93 10.22
N GLN A 41 8.13 4.22 10.03
CA GLN A 41 9.49 4.76 10.08
C GLN A 41 10.13 4.58 11.48
N ARG A 42 9.35 4.70 12.56
CA ARG A 42 9.84 4.49 13.94
C ARG A 42 10.17 3.01 14.21
N GLU A 43 9.43 2.09 13.61
CA GLU A 43 9.65 0.65 13.72
C GLU A 43 10.91 0.17 12.97
N SER A 44 11.56 1.04 12.18
CA SER A 44 12.83 0.78 11.50
C SER A 44 12.83 -0.46 10.59
N GLY A 45 11.82 -0.60 9.73
CA GLY A 45 11.71 -1.70 8.78
C GLY A 45 11.19 -1.28 7.40
N ASP A 46 11.52 -2.08 6.38
CA ASP A 46 11.02 -1.87 5.02
C ASP A 46 9.50 -2.06 4.96
N VAL A 47 8.83 -1.27 4.11
CA VAL A 47 7.40 -1.41 3.82
C VAL A 47 7.23 -1.79 2.35
N ALA A 48 6.59 -2.93 2.10
CA ALA A 48 6.29 -3.41 0.77
C ALA A 48 4.79 -3.22 0.47
N PHE A 49 4.48 -2.39 -0.52
CA PHE A 49 3.14 -2.27 -1.07
C PHE A 49 2.93 -3.27 -2.21
N ILE A 50 1.86 -4.06 -2.12
CA ILE A 50 1.55 -5.11 -3.10
C ILE A 50 0.29 -4.74 -3.88
N ILE A 51 0.42 -4.68 -5.20
CA ILE A 51 -0.70 -4.45 -6.14
C ILE A 51 -0.88 -5.72 -6.95
N GLY A 52 -2.09 -6.29 -6.92
CA GLY A 52 -2.41 -7.49 -7.71
C GLY A 52 -2.63 -7.19 -9.20
N GLY A 53 -2.61 -8.26 -10.00
CA GLY A 53 -3.04 -8.24 -11.40
C GLY A 53 -4.55 -8.09 -11.58
N ALA A 54 -5.04 -8.38 -12.79
CA ALA A 54 -6.46 -8.24 -13.15
C ALA A 54 -7.41 -9.08 -12.28
N ASP A 55 -6.95 -10.25 -11.81
CA ASP A 55 -7.73 -11.16 -10.97
C ASP A 55 -7.58 -10.87 -9.46
N GLY A 56 -6.85 -9.81 -9.10
CA GLY A 56 -6.54 -9.46 -7.72
C GLY A 56 -5.40 -10.30 -7.11
N LEU A 57 -5.32 -10.29 -5.78
CA LEU A 57 -4.26 -10.98 -5.02
C LEU A 57 -4.72 -12.34 -4.49
N ASP A 58 -3.77 -13.28 -4.44
CA ASP A 58 -3.97 -14.58 -3.81
C ASP A 58 -4.48 -14.44 -2.36
N PRO A 59 -5.56 -15.14 -1.97
CA PRO A 59 -6.10 -15.04 -0.62
C PRO A 59 -5.09 -15.34 0.48
N ALA A 60 -4.15 -16.28 0.27
CA ALA A 60 -3.13 -16.61 1.25
C ALA A 60 -2.13 -15.45 1.43
N LEU A 61 -1.78 -14.76 0.33
CA LEU A 61 -0.94 -13.58 0.38
C LEU A 61 -1.64 -12.42 1.10
N LYS A 62 -2.94 -12.21 0.86
CA LYS A 62 -3.73 -11.20 1.56
C LYS A 62 -3.83 -11.48 3.06
N ALA A 63 -4.01 -12.73 3.46
CA ALA A 63 -4.07 -13.13 4.86
C ALA A 63 -2.76 -12.86 5.63
N ARG A 64 -1.62 -12.82 4.92
CA ARG A 64 -0.30 -12.49 5.48
C ARG A 64 -0.02 -10.98 5.52
N ALA A 65 -0.86 -10.16 4.89
CA ALA A 65 -0.66 -8.72 4.88
C ALA A 65 -0.87 -8.13 6.29
N HIS A 66 0.01 -7.23 6.69
CA HIS A 66 -0.12 -6.51 7.96
C HIS A 66 -1.23 -5.45 7.88
N MET A 67 -1.56 -5.02 6.66
CA MET A 67 -2.67 -4.12 6.36
C MET A 67 -3.22 -4.42 4.97
N LEU A 68 -4.55 -4.47 4.86
CA LEU A 68 -5.24 -4.27 3.58
C LEU A 68 -5.62 -2.80 3.48
N MET A 69 -5.26 -2.15 2.38
CA MET A 69 -5.53 -0.74 2.14
C MET A 69 -6.38 -0.58 0.88
N ARG A 70 -7.43 0.23 0.99
CA ARG A 70 -8.28 0.61 -0.13
C ARG A 70 -7.85 1.99 -0.65
N LEU A 71 -7.74 2.14 -1.96
CA LEU A 71 -7.54 3.45 -2.62
C LEU A 71 -8.85 4.07 -3.11
N SER A 72 -9.85 3.25 -3.41
CA SER A 72 -11.16 3.68 -3.89
C SER A 72 -12.20 2.59 -3.69
N SER A 73 -13.46 2.97 -3.58
CA SER A 73 -14.60 2.06 -3.70
C SER A 73 -14.86 1.60 -5.13
N LEU A 74 -14.23 2.23 -6.13
CA LEU A 74 -14.30 1.83 -7.54
C LEU A 74 -13.24 0.79 -7.88
N THR A 75 -13.56 -0.10 -8.82
CA THR A 75 -12.57 -0.99 -9.42
C THR A 75 -11.65 -0.19 -10.33
N LEU A 76 -10.38 -0.08 -9.95
CA LEU A 76 -9.37 0.66 -10.69
C LEU A 76 -8.46 -0.31 -11.47
N PRO A 77 -8.10 0.01 -12.73
CA PRO A 77 -7.08 -0.76 -13.44
C PRO A 77 -5.76 -0.75 -12.66
N HIS A 78 -5.11 -1.91 -12.54
CA HIS A 78 -3.86 -2.04 -11.76
C HIS A 78 -2.74 -1.07 -12.20
N GLY A 79 -2.71 -0.68 -13.47
CA GLY A 79 -1.80 0.37 -13.98
C GLY A 79 -2.06 1.75 -13.35
N MET A 80 -3.34 2.12 -13.17
CA MET A 80 -3.74 3.37 -12.52
C MET A 80 -3.47 3.33 -11.00
N VAL A 81 -3.69 2.17 -10.38
CA VAL A 81 -3.42 1.94 -8.95
C VAL A 81 -1.97 2.27 -8.60
N ARG A 82 -1.00 1.92 -9.46
CA ARG A 82 0.42 2.25 -9.25
C ARG A 82 0.67 3.76 -9.18
N VAL A 83 0.07 4.51 -10.11
CA VAL A 83 0.24 5.96 -10.20
C VAL A 83 -0.42 6.65 -9.01
N LEU A 84 -1.65 6.27 -8.68
CA LEU A 84 -2.39 6.82 -7.55
C LEU A 84 -1.71 6.52 -6.22
N LEU A 85 -1.22 5.28 -6.04
CA LEU A 85 -0.47 4.93 -4.83
C LEU A 85 0.79 5.79 -4.69
N ALA A 86 1.59 5.92 -5.75
CA ALA A 86 2.80 6.73 -5.71
C ALA A 86 2.51 8.20 -5.36
N GLU A 87 1.46 8.78 -5.95
CA GLU A 87 1.04 10.15 -5.66
C GLU A 87 0.53 10.29 -4.21
N GLN A 88 -0.28 9.36 -3.71
CA GLN A 88 -0.79 9.42 -2.34
C GLN A 88 0.32 9.19 -1.30
N LEU A 89 1.31 8.35 -1.58
CA LEU A 89 2.49 8.19 -0.74
C LEU A 89 3.33 9.48 -0.70
N TYR A 90 3.54 10.12 -1.85
CA TYR A 90 4.20 11.42 -1.91
C TYR A 90 3.42 12.48 -1.13
N ARG A 91 2.09 12.52 -1.28
CA ARG A 91 1.22 13.44 -0.56
C ARG A 91 1.27 13.21 0.95
N ALA A 92 1.16 11.97 1.41
CA ALA A 92 1.26 11.62 2.82
C ALA A 92 2.65 11.95 3.38
N TRP A 93 3.72 11.63 2.66
CA TRP A 93 5.07 12.05 3.02
C TRP A 93 5.21 13.58 3.11
N SER A 94 4.59 14.32 2.19
CA SER A 94 4.64 15.80 2.21
C SER A 94 4.02 16.37 3.50
N ILE A 95 3.01 15.71 4.07
CA ILE A 95 2.45 16.06 5.38
C ILE A 95 3.50 15.82 6.48
N THR A 96 4.18 14.68 6.49
CA THR A 96 5.17 14.37 7.54
C THR A 96 6.38 15.32 7.53
N GLN A 97 6.67 15.93 6.38
CA GLN A 97 7.73 16.92 6.21
C GLN A 97 7.27 18.37 6.37
N ASN A 98 6.00 18.63 6.74
CA ASN A 98 5.41 19.97 6.73
C ASN A 98 5.59 20.70 5.38
N HIS A 99 5.57 19.97 4.28
CA HIS A 99 5.77 20.50 2.93
C HIS A 99 4.45 21.04 2.36
N PRO A 100 4.43 22.20 1.67
CA PRO A 100 3.21 22.91 1.24
C PRO A 100 2.45 22.25 0.07
N TYR A 101 2.77 21.00 -0.27
CA TYR A 101 2.12 20.27 -1.37
C TYR A 101 0.73 19.83 -0.97
N HIS A 102 0.58 19.33 0.27
CA HIS A 102 -0.73 19.08 0.84
C HIS A 102 -1.38 20.40 1.23
N ARG A 103 -2.32 20.85 0.38
CA ARG A 103 -3.17 22.01 0.66
C ARG A 103 -4.56 21.46 0.99
N VAL A 104 -5.03 21.74 2.20
CA VAL A 104 -6.38 21.39 2.70
C VAL A 104 -7.13 22.69 2.92
#